data_AF-A0A377DEU9-F1
#
_entry.id   AF-A0A377DEU9-F1
#
_cell.length_a   1.000
_cell.length_b   1.000
_cell.length_c   1.000
_cell.angle_alpha   90.00
_cell.angle_beta   90.00
_cell.angle_gamma   90.00
#
_symmetry.space_group_name_H-M   'P 1'
#
loop_
_entity.id
_entity.type
_entity.pdbx_description
1 polymer ?
#
loop_
_entity_poly.entity_id
_entity_poly.type
_entity_poly.pdbx_seq_one_letter_code
_entity_poly.pdbx_strand_id
1 'polypeptide(L)'
;MLRHNVPVRWDLDQIAADNGFDFHIIDNEIYWDESRAYRFTLRQIEEQIEKPTAELHQMCLEVVDRAVKDEEILTQLAIPPLYWDVIAGKLARTRSFVVWPDGFCLVWQCAGEAAGVQRRYANLVV
;
A
#
# COMPACT_ATOMS: atom_id res chain seq x y z
N MET A 1 9.48 4.61 15.33
CA MET A 1 9.03 3.20 15.36
C MET A 1 9.74 2.47 16.49
N LEU A 2 8.99 1.79 17.35
CA LEU A 2 9.53 0.86 18.34
C LEU A 2 8.91 -0.51 18.10
N ARG A 3 9.73 -1.56 18.09
CA ARG A 3 9.27 -2.94 17.98
C ARG A 3 9.09 -3.54 19.38
N HIS A 4 7.93 -4.15 19.61
CA HIS A 4 7.58 -4.85 20.84
C HIS A 4 7.41 -6.34 20.54
N ASN A 5 7.80 -7.18 21.51
CA ASN A 5 7.37 -8.56 21.55
C ASN A 5 6.12 -8.62 22.43
N VAL A 6 5.06 -9.25 21.93
CA VAL A 6 3.78 -9.40 22.64
C VAL A 6 3.37 -10.87 22.62
N PRO A 7 2.68 -11.37 23.66
CA PRO A 7 2.17 -12.72 23.64
C PRO A 7 1.08 -12.85 22.56
N VAL A 8 1.16 -13.93 21.76
CA VAL A 8 0.14 -14.27 20.77
C VAL A 8 -1.17 -14.57 21.49
N ARG A 9 -2.29 -14.09 20.93
CA ARG A 9 -3.62 -14.37 21.48
C ARG A 9 -3.93 -15.86 21.35
N TRP A 10 -4.42 -16.46 22.42
CA TRP A 10 -4.67 -17.90 22.48
C TRP A 10 -5.88 -18.32 21.63
N ASP A 11 -6.78 -17.38 21.33
CA ASP A 11 -8.01 -17.53 20.56
C ASP A 11 -7.92 -16.92 19.15
N LEU A 12 -6.70 -16.65 18.67
CA LEU A 12 -6.47 -16.00 17.37
C LEU A 12 -7.19 -16.69 16.22
N ASP A 13 -7.13 -18.02 16.14
CA ASP A 13 -7.76 -18.79 15.05
C ASP A 13 -9.28 -18.59 15.04
N GLN A 14 -9.92 -18.56 16.22
CA GLN A 14 -11.36 -18.33 16.34
C GLN A 14 -11.72 -16.88 15.98
N ILE A 15 -10.96 -15.90 16.50
CA ILE A 15 -11.16 -14.49 16.17
C ILE A 15 -10.99 -14.25 14.66
N ALA A 16 -9.98 -14.88 14.06
CA ALA A 16 -9.72 -14.79 12.64
C ALA A 16 -10.91 -15.35 11.83
N ALA A 17 -11.40 -16.55 12.18
CA ALA A 17 -12.56 -17.15 11.55
C ALA A 17 -13.83 -16.28 11.70
N ASP A 18 -14.09 -15.76 12.91
CA ASP A 18 -15.28 -14.94 13.19
C ASP A 18 -15.29 -13.61 12.41
N ASN A 19 -14.11 -13.09 12.05
CA ASN A 19 -13.96 -11.85 11.29
C ASN A 19 -13.67 -12.09 9.79
N GLY A 20 -13.67 -13.34 9.33
CA GLY A 20 -13.36 -13.70 7.94
C GLY A 20 -11.91 -13.41 7.53
N PHE A 21 -10.98 -13.49 8.48
CA PHE A 21 -9.54 -13.28 8.25
C PHE A 21 -8.84 -14.59 7.91
N ASP A 22 -8.99 -15.04 6.67
CA ASP A 22 -8.49 -16.35 6.21
C ASP A 22 -6.99 -16.37 5.85
N PHE A 23 -6.29 -15.24 5.97
CA PHE A 23 -4.90 -15.08 5.52
C PHE A 23 -3.87 -15.03 6.66
N HIS A 24 -4.23 -15.41 7.88
CA HIS A 24 -3.26 -15.48 8.98
C HIS A 24 -2.20 -16.58 8.76
N ILE A 25 -2.55 -17.60 7.96
CA ILE A 25 -1.67 -18.68 7.48
C ILE A 25 -1.84 -18.79 5.96
N ILE A 26 -0.74 -18.83 5.20
CA ILE A 26 -0.72 -19.05 3.75
C ILE A 26 0.29 -20.16 3.44
N ASP A 27 -0.08 -21.12 2.60
CA ASP A 27 0.77 -22.27 2.24
C ASP A 27 1.30 -23.03 3.46
N ASN A 28 0.49 -23.11 4.53
CA ASN A 28 0.84 -23.74 5.80
C ASN A 28 2.00 -23.05 6.57
N GLU A 29 2.31 -21.80 6.22
CA GLU A 29 3.27 -20.92 6.88
C GLU A 29 2.56 -19.72 7.52
N ILE A 30 3.09 -19.22 8.64
CA ILE A 30 2.55 -18.05 9.33
C ILE A 30 2.78 -16.82 8.46
N TYR A 31 1.70 -16.25 7.92
CA TYR A 31 1.73 -14.98 7.20
C TYR A 31 1.61 -13.79 8.15
N TRP A 32 0.76 -13.92 9.19
CA TRP A 32 0.54 -12.90 10.20
C TRP A 32 1.11 -13.33 11.57
N ASP A 33 2.27 -12.78 11.94
CA ASP A 33 2.94 -13.06 13.22
C ASP A 33 2.52 -12.04 14.30
N GLU A 34 1.53 -12.40 15.13
CA GLU A 34 1.10 -11.58 16.27
C GLU A 34 2.14 -11.46 17.39
N SER A 35 3.25 -12.22 17.38
CA SER A 35 4.26 -12.10 18.44
C SER A 35 5.02 -10.77 18.40
N ARG A 36 4.83 -9.98 17.34
CA ARG A 36 5.53 -8.73 17.07
C ARG A 36 4.54 -7.60 16.84
N ALA A 37 4.71 -6.50 17.56
CA ALA A 37 3.94 -5.28 17.35
C ALA A 37 4.85 -4.08 17.08
N TYR A 38 4.47 -3.20 16.16
CA TYR A 38 5.17 -1.96 15.88
C TYR A 38 4.38 -0.78 16.42
N ARG A 39 5.05 0.05 17.23
CA ARG A 39 4.47 1.27 17.81
C ARG A 39 5.05 2.50 17.13
N PHE A 40 4.16 3.40 16.74
CA PHE A 40 4.49 4.71 16.19
C PHE A 40 3.93 5.80 17.11
N THR A 41 4.56 6.97 17.11
CA THR A 41 3.90 8.18 17.63
C THR A 41 3.00 8.76 16.55
N LEU A 42 1.97 9.53 16.94
CA LEU A 42 1.10 10.20 15.96
C LEU A 42 1.91 11.05 14.97
N ARG A 43 2.88 11.83 15.47
CA ARG A 43 3.80 12.61 14.62
C ARG A 43 4.57 11.75 13.62
N GLN A 44 4.97 10.52 13.98
CA GLN A 44 5.65 9.61 13.02
C GLN A 44 4.69 9.16 11.92
N ILE A 45 3.43 8.89 12.26
CA ILE A 45 2.40 8.53 11.29
C ILE A 45 2.16 9.71 10.34
N GLU A 46 1.81 10.88 10.87
CA GLU A 46 1.41 12.04 10.07
C GLU A 46 2.56 12.58 9.21
N GLU A 47 3.72 12.85 9.81
CA GLU A 47 4.80 13.58 9.12
C GLU A 47 5.76 12.66 8.35
N GLN A 48 5.87 11.38 8.74
CA GLN A 48 6.88 10.47 8.17
C GLN A 48 6.26 9.36 7.31
N ILE A 49 4.95 9.15 7.37
CA ILE A 49 4.26 8.13 6.56
C ILE A 49 3.20 8.80 5.70
N GLU A 50 2.19 9.43 6.29
CA GLU A 50 1.03 9.94 5.56
C GLU A 50 1.40 11.09 4.63
N LYS A 51 2.08 12.12 5.14
CA LYS A 51 2.50 13.28 4.35
C LYS A 51 3.39 12.93 3.15
N PRO A 52 4.51 12.21 3.30
CA PRO A 52 5.32 11.82 2.14
C PRO A 52 4.57 10.89 1.19
N THR A 53 3.66 10.03 1.70
CA THR A 53 2.81 9.20 0.82
C THR A 53 1.84 10.04 0.01
N ALA A 54 1.24 11.07 0.61
CA ALA A 54 0.35 12.00 -0.09
C ALA A 54 1.12 12.79 -1.17
N GLU A 55 2.35 13.23 -0.87
CA GLU A 55 3.21 13.89 -1.85
C GLU A 55 3.56 12.95 -3.01
N LEU A 56 4.00 11.72 -2.74
CA LEU A 56 4.27 10.72 -3.78
C LEU A 56 3.03 10.39 -4.61
N HIS A 57 1.85 10.30 -3.98
CA HIS A 57 0.60 10.12 -4.68
C HIS A 57 0.32 11.27 -5.65
N GLN A 58 0.52 12.52 -5.20
CA GLN A 58 0.36 13.69 -6.05
C GLN A 58 1.32 13.67 -7.23
N MET A 59 2.59 13.29 -7.01
CA MET A 59 3.57 13.12 -8.08
C MET A 59 3.13 12.06 -9.10
N CYS A 60 2.57 10.92 -8.65
CA CYS A 60 2.02 9.91 -9.56
C CYS A 60 0.87 10.47 -10.41
N LEU A 61 -0.04 11.27 -9.82
CA LEU A 61 -1.12 11.91 -10.56
C LEU A 61 -0.61 12.90 -11.61
N GLU A 62 0.44 13.65 -11.28
CA GLU A 62 1.08 14.56 -12.24
C GLU A 62 1.71 13.81 -13.42
N VAL A 63 2.37 12.68 -13.16
CA VAL A 63 2.91 11.83 -14.24
C VAL A 63 1.80 11.32 -15.14
N VAL A 64 0.69 10.86 -14.58
CA VAL A 64 -0.47 10.40 -15.35
C VAL A 64 -1.06 11.54 -16.19
N ASP A 65 -1.21 12.75 -15.64
CA ASP A 65 -1.73 13.92 -16.36
C ASP A 65 -0.85 14.34 -17.55
N ARG A 66 0.48 14.14 -17.44
CA ARG A 66 1.41 14.33 -18.55
C ARG A 66 1.32 13.21 -19.57
N ALA A 67 1.34 11.95 -19.11
CA ALA A 67 1.35 10.78 -19.97
C ALA A 67 0.14 10.74 -20.91
N VAL A 68 -1.07 11.06 -20.43
CA VAL A 68 -2.27 11.00 -21.29
C VAL A 68 -2.31 12.05 -22.40
N LYS A 69 -1.42 13.05 -22.38
CA LYS A 69 -1.31 14.10 -23.40
C LYS A 69 -0.14 13.87 -24.35
N ASP A 70 0.63 12.81 -24.12
CA ASP A 70 1.90 12.54 -24.79
C ASP A 70 1.97 11.07 -25.24
N GLU A 71 1.77 10.87 -26.54
CA GLU A 71 1.80 9.55 -27.18
C GLU A 71 3.16 8.85 -27.05
N GLU A 72 4.26 9.62 -26.95
CA GLU A 72 5.60 9.05 -26.74
C GLU A 72 5.69 8.42 -25.35
N ILE A 73 5.16 9.09 -24.32
CA ILE A 73 5.11 8.55 -22.96
C ILE A 73 4.20 7.32 -22.90
N LEU A 74 3.02 7.35 -23.52
CA LEU A 74 2.13 6.16 -23.57
C LEU A 74 2.79 4.97 -24.27
N THR A 75 3.58 5.23 -25.30
CA THR A 75 4.36 4.22 -26.00
C THR A 75 5.48 3.65 -25.11
N GLN A 76 6.20 4.50 -24.37
CA GLN A 76 7.22 4.06 -23.40
C GLN A 76 6.62 3.23 -22.26
N LEU A 77 5.39 3.54 -21.85
CA LEU A 77 4.61 2.75 -20.88
C LEU A 77 4.06 1.44 -21.47
N ALA A 78 4.37 1.14 -22.74
CA ALA A 78 3.90 -0.03 -23.48
C ALA A 78 2.36 -0.17 -23.53
N ILE A 79 1.64 0.97 -23.56
CA ILE A 79 0.19 1.02 -23.66
C ILE A 79 -0.21 1.03 -25.14
N PRO A 80 -0.96 0.02 -25.64
CA PRO A 80 -1.37 -0.01 -27.05
C PRO A 80 -2.25 1.20 -27.44
N PRO A 81 -2.08 1.77 -28.65
CA PRO A 81 -2.84 2.94 -29.11
C PRO A 81 -4.36 2.81 -29.04
N LEU A 82 -4.88 1.58 -29.17
CA LEU A 82 -6.31 1.26 -29.04
C LEU A 82 -6.93 1.76 -27.72
N TYR A 83 -6.12 1.92 -26.65
CA TYR A 83 -6.63 2.28 -25.32
C TYR A 83 -6.44 3.77 -24.97
N TRP A 84 -5.73 4.55 -25.78
CA TRP A 84 -5.35 5.92 -25.41
C TRP A 84 -6.55 6.83 -25.17
N ASP A 85 -7.53 6.82 -26.08
CA ASP A 85 -8.75 7.62 -25.96
C ASP A 85 -9.59 7.24 -24.72
N VAL A 86 -9.66 5.95 -24.40
CA VAL A 86 -10.40 5.45 -23.23
C VAL A 86 -9.72 5.92 -21.93
N ILE A 87 -8.39 5.89 -21.88
CA ILE A 87 -7.61 6.34 -20.73
C ILE A 87 -7.78 7.85 -20.54
N ALA A 88 -7.63 8.64 -21.61
CA ALA A 88 -7.82 10.09 -21.59
C ALA A 88 -9.24 10.47 -21.13
N GLY A 89 -10.26 9.80 -21.68
CA GLY A 89 -11.66 10.01 -21.30
C GLY A 89 -11.98 9.66 -19.84
N LYS A 90 -11.39 8.56 -19.31
CA LYS A 90 -11.55 8.19 -17.89
C LYS A 90 -10.86 9.18 -16.95
N LEU A 91 -9.66 9.64 -17.28
CA LEU A 91 -8.93 10.60 -16.44
C LEU A 91 -9.67 11.94 -16.34
N ALA A 92 -10.18 12.46 -17.47
CA ALA A 92 -10.94 13.71 -17.51
C ALA A 92 -12.18 13.69 -16.59
N ARG A 93 -12.81 12.52 -16.44
CA ARG A 93 -14.02 12.35 -15.61
C ARG A 93 -13.74 12.10 -14.13
N THR A 94 -12.56 11.59 -13.79
CA THR A 94 -12.31 10.95 -12.47
C THR A 94 -11.21 11.64 -11.67
N ARG A 95 -10.89 12.90 -12.00
CA ARG A 95 -9.80 13.68 -11.39
C ARG A 95 -9.79 13.75 -9.85
N SER A 96 -10.92 13.49 -9.19
CA SER A 96 -11.05 13.48 -7.73
C SER A 96 -11.10 12.09 -7.09
N PHE A 97 -11.10 11.00 -7.88
CA PHE A 97 -11.34 9.65 -7.34
C PHE A 97 -10.36 8.64 -7.92
N VAL A 98 -9.07 8.85 -7.65
CA VAL A 98 -8.10 7.75 -7.66
C VAL A 98 -7.80 7.41 -6.21
N VAL A 99 -8.79 6.84 -5.52
CA VAL A 99 -8.47 6.00 -4.36
C VAL A 99 -7.75 4.80 -4.97
N TRP A 100 -6.42 4.73 -4.88
CA TRP A 100 -5.72 3.46 -5.09
C TRP A 100 -6.13 2.60 -3.89
N PRO A 101 -7.05 1.62 -4.03
CA PRO A 101 -7.48 0.80 -2.89
C PRO A 101 -6.33 -0.03 -2.33
N ASP A 102 -5.26 -0.12 -3.11
CA ASP A 102 -4.18 -1.01 -2.81
C ASP A 102 -3.05 -0.32 -1.99
N GLY A 103 -2.96 1.01 -1.88
CA GLY A 103 -1.98 1.66 -0.98
C GLY A 103 -0.52 1.69 -1.47
N PHE A 104 0.33 2.54 -0.90
CA PHE A 104 1.74 2.66 -1.29
C PHE A 104 2.63 1.63 -0.58
N CYS A 105 3.49 0.93 -1.32
CA CYS A 105 4.54 0.09 -0.70
C CYS A 105 5.69 0.98 -0.26
N LEU A 106 5.70 1.35 1.02
CA LEU A 106 6.84 2.02 1.64
C LEU A 106 7.81 0.97 2.19
N VAL A 107 9.10 1.14 1.93
CA VAL A 107 10.16 0.35 2.56
C VAL A 107 10.83 1.21 3.62
N TRP A 108 10.61 0.87 4.88
CA TRP A 108 11.26 1.55 5.99
C TRP A 108 12.49 0.75 6.44
N GLN A 109 13.68 1.28 6.17
CA GLN A 109 14.91 0.66 6.64
C GLN A 109 15.25 1.18 8.03
N CYS A 110 15.12 0.31 9.04
CA CYS A 110 15.80 0.52 10.32
C CYS A 110 17.32 0.48 10.04
N ALA A 111 18.10 1.40 10.59
CA ALA A 111 19.56 1.31 10.51
C ALA A 111 20.02 0.00 11.17
N GLY A 112 20.23 -1.04 10.35
CA GLY A 112 20.54 -2.41 10.78
C GLY A 112 19.59 -3.44 10.16
N GLU A 113 20.05 -4.06 9.08
CA GLU A 113 19.51 -5.27 8.40
C GLU A 113 18.28 -5.11 7.50
N ALA A 114 18.47 -5.53 6.25
CA ALA A 114 17.51 -5.49 5.17
C ALA A 114 16.40 -6.54 5.37
N ALA A 115 15.14 -6.11 5.26
CA ALA A 115 14.02 -7.02 5.06
C ALA A 115 13.15 -6.48 3.92
N GLY A 116 12.93 -7.34 2.93
CA GLY A 116 12.31 -7.04 1.65
C GLY A 116 10.83 -6.71 1.71
N VAL A 117 10.39 -6.15 0.58
CA VAL A 117 9.02 -5.74 0.26
C VAL A 117 8.04 -6.91 0.32
N GLN A 118 6.92 -6.74 1.03
CA GLN A 118 5.68 -7.50 0.80
C GLN A 118 4.46 -6.57 0.88
N ARG A 119 3.49 -6.83 -0.02
CA ARG A 119 2.34 -5.96 -0.34
C ARG A 119 1.27 -5.97 0.76
N ARG A 120 0.76 -4.77 1.04
CA ARG A 120 -0.66 -4.33 1.12
C ARG A 120 -1.68 -5.28 1.77
N TYR A 121 -2.17 -4.91 2.96
CA TYR A 121 -3.58 -4.58 3.28
C TYR A 121 -3.58 -3.85 4.62
N ALA A 122 -3.65 -2.52 4.58
CA ALA A 122 -3.81 -1.70 5.79
C ALA A 122 -5.30 -1.61 6.09
N ASN A 123 -5.79 -2.48 6.98
CA ASN A 123 -7.01 -2.27 7.79
C ASN A 123 -7.08 -3.35 8.88
N LEU A 124 -6.07 -3.39 9.75
CA LEU A 124 -6.22 -3.95 11.09
C LEU A 124 -5.18 -3.27 11.99
N VAL A 125 -5.51 -2.08 12.46
CA VAL A 125 -4.87 -1.52 13.66
C VAL A 125 -5.79 -1.90 14.81
N VAL A 126 -5.45 -2.98 15.51
CA VAL A 126 -5.84 -3.25 16.89
C VAL A 126 -4.64 -3.79 17.65
#